data_AF-F9X4E5-F1
#
_entry.id   AF-F9X4E5-F1
#
_cell.length_a   1.000
_cell.length_b   1.000
_cell.length_c   1.000
_cell.angle_alpha   90.00
_cell.angle_beta   90.00
_cell.angle_gamma   90.00
#
_symmetry.space_group_name_H-M   'P 1'
#
loop_
_entity.id
_entity.type
_entity.pdbx_description
1 polymer ?
#
loop_
_entity_poly.entity_id
_entity_poly.type
_entity_poly.pdbx_seq_one_letter_code
_entity_poly.pdbx_strand_id
1 'polypeptide(L)'
;MLGRLQMDVTQAMKNYNDVGSTVFQKGRTYTRFGVIRPRFSSKLMDAALQRATQQDVVQRIQPRETNNEIEDTDVKARADKVLMRTESSDVARTVVVAHGGFKVKKEFLFRSYDHAPPETRSGRNDRASRHSNPGPASNAPLWVAGRATSAAPGYFSEIKYGGDVYEDGAMAKWNNPVELALKEVEQMHWRHQPKLIISIGTGQKSDRGHTTGLFHRVIPHEISNLSAAVKTLKKNQLNSHVQHQEFESRLEQRNGDLEIRYIRFDAPLGLDHELGNIKLGEWRGSDGSETKHRMENIIDQYLELDHEAAESLRECAKTLVDTRTKRARTERWERKALHLIYCCSEKILGTDRPCRAPPFKSRGELRRHAVSDHGFAWKVPCKWPNNTHAAQWTCFSDHCGELKVSGFDSQEEFEGHLREVHQHARPKVMTIDAVESWLSACRSLKEPARAKTTTGLNGR
;
A
#
# COMPACT_ATOMS: atom_id res chain seq x y z
N MET A 1 -4.35 4.21 6.03
CA MET A 1 -3.42 4.20 7.18
C MET A 1 -2.25 3.24 6.92
N LEU A 2 -2.44 1.93 6.98
CA LEU A 2 -1.32 0.97 6.84
C LEU A 2 -0.57 1.01 5.48
N GLY A 3 -1.28 1.29 4.39
CA GLY A 3 -0.68 1.39 3.04
C GLY A 3 0.06 2.70 2.81
N ARG A 4 -0.65 3.70 2.26
CA ARG A 4 -0.05 4.97 1.82
C ARG A 4 0.59 5.83 2.94
N LEU A 5 0.07 5.77 4.16
CA LEU A 5 0.64 6.46 5.33
C LEU A 5 1.73 5.62 6.02
N GLN A 6 1.91 4.34 5.67
CA GLN A 6 2.93 3.45 6.27
C GLN A 6 2.87 3.37 7.80
N MET A 7 1.71 3.63 8.40
CA MET A 7 1.52 3.51 9.84
C MET A 7 1.66 2.05 10.25
N ASP A 8 2.28 1.80 11.40
CA ASP A 8 2.14 0.51 12.08
C ASP A 8 0.71 0.36 12.66
N VAL A 9 0.39 -0.85 13.12
CA VAL A 9 -0.95 -1.15 13.65
C VAL A 9 -1.27 -0.27 14.86
N THR A 10 -0.32 -0.06 15.75
CA THR A 10 -0.48 0.77 16.96
C THR A 10 -0.80 2.22 16.60
N GLN A 11 -0.10 2.79 15.62
CA GLN A 11 -0.33 4.15 15.12
C GLN A 11 -1.68 4.26 14.40
N ALA A 12 -2.08 3.24 13.64
CA ALA A 12 -3.38 3.20 13.01
C ALA A 12 -4.51 3.17 14.07
N MET A 13 -4.35 2.39 15.15
CA MET A 13 -5.31 2.35 16.27
C MET A 13 -5.37 3.69 17.01
N LYS A 14 -4.23 4.34 17.25
CA LYS A 14 -4.20 5.70 17.84
C LYS A 14 -4.96 6.70 16.97
N ASN A 15 -4.77 6.67 15.66
CA ASN A 15 -5.50 7.53 14.72
C ASN A 15 -7.00 7.20 14.67
N TYR A 16 -7.37 5.92 14.74
CA TYR A 16 -8.77 5.51 14.85
C TYR A 16 -9.43 6.10 16.11
N ASN A 17 -8.72 6.10 17.25
CA ASN A 17 -9.19 6.72 18.48
C ASN A 17 -9.35 8.25 18.36
N ASP A 18 -8.38 8.95 17.75
CA ASP A 18 -8.49 10.40 17.53
C ASP A 18 -9.69 10.75 16.65
N VAL A 19 -9.90 10.01 15.56
CA VAL A 19 -11.07 10.17 14.69
C VAL A 19 -12.35 9.92 15.47
N GLY A 20 -12.43 8.84 16.24
CA GLY A 20 -13.62 8.48 17.01
C GLY A 20 -14.02 9.56 18.03
N SER A 21 -13.07 10.01 18.84
CA SER A 21 -13.30 11.04 19.85
C SER A 21 -13.56 12.42 19.24
N THR A 22 -12.93 12.75 18.11
CA THR A 22 -13.16 14.04 17.44
C THR A 22 -14.51 14.09 16.74
N VAL A 23 -14.92 13.00 16.11
CA VAL A 23 -16.04 12.98 15.15
C VAL A 23 -17.29 12.34 15.74
N PHE A 24 -17.18 11.10 16.24
CA PHE A 24 -18.34 10.29 16.61
C PHE A 24 -18.86 10.58 18.02
N GLN A 25 -18.00 11.03 18.93
CA GLN A 25 -18.42 11.51 20.25
C GLN A 25 -19.35 12.73 20.16
N LYS A 26 -19.15 13.58 19.15
CA LYS A 26 -19.90 14.84 18.93
C LYS A 26 -21.09 14.66 17.98
N GLY A 27 -21.68 13.46 17.95
CA GLY A 27 -22.82 13.14 17.11
C GLY A 27 -24.04 14.02 17.41
N ARG A 28 -24.73 14.46 16.35
CA ARG A 28 -25.95 15.24 16.48
C ARG A 28 -27.15 14.29 16.65
N THR A 29 -28.07 14.62 17.55
CA THR A 29 -29.40 14.00 17.57
C THR A 29 -30.17 14.44 16.31
N TYR A 30 -30.79 13.46 15.65
CA TYR A 30 -31.50 13.67 14.39
C TYR A 30 -32.71 14.57 14.66
N THR A 31 -32.83 15.66 13.90
CA THR A 31 -33.92 16.67 13.84
C THR A 31 -33.94 17.77 14.92
N ARG A 32 -33.70 19.01 14.46
CA ARG A 32 -34.34 20.22 15.00
C ARG A 32 -34.88 20.99 13.78
N PHE A 33 -36.20 21.20 13.72
CA PHE A 33 -36.90 22.05 12.73
C PHE A 33 -36.89 21.63 11.24
N GLY A 34 -37.20 20.37 10.92
CA GLY A 34 -37.51 19.97 9.53
C GLY A 34 -36.34 19.92 8.53
N VAL A 35 -35.16 20.42 8.89
CA VAL A 35 -33.93 20.33 8.06
C VAL A 35 -33.18 19.05 8.41
N ILE A 36 -33.12 18.11 7.46
CA ILE A 36 -32.31 16.89 7.60
C ILE A 36 -30.84 17.26 7.42
N ARG A 37 -30.05 17.12 8.48
CA ARG A 37 -28.60 17.30 8.45
C ARG A 37 -27.90 15.95 8.63
N PRO A 38 -26.70 15.76 8.06
CA PRO A 38 -25.87 14.60 8.37
C PRO A 38 -25.66 14.46 9.88
N ARG A 39 -25.65 13.21 10.36
CA ARG A 39 -25.51 12.88 11.79
C ARG A 39 -24.21 13.44 12.38
N PHE A 40 -23.13 13.46 11.60
CA PHE A 40 -21.80 13.89 12.02
C PHE A 40 -21.29 15.07 11.19
N SER A 41 -20.35 15.81 11.76
CA SER A 41 -19.74 16.96 11.09
C SER A 41 -18.67 16.51 10.09
N SER A 42 -18.94 16.69 8.80
CA SER A 42 -17.94 16.48 7.75
C SER A 42 -16.65 17.28 7.99
N LYS A 43 -16.76 18.53 8.47
CA LYS A 43 -15.59 19.36 8.78
C LYS A 43 -14.70 18.76 9.88
N LEU A 44 -15.30 18.07 10.86
CA LEU A 44 -14.53 17.40 11.91
C LEU A 44 -13.84 16.15 11.38
N MET A 45 -14.51 15.41 10.48
CA MET A 45 -13.89 14.27 9.78
C MET A 45 -12.72 14.72 8.91
N ASP A 46 -12.90 15.80 8.15
CA ASP A 46 -11.84 16.39 7.31
C ASP A 46 -10.62 16.75 8.19
N ALA A 47 -10.85 17.47 9.30
CA ALA A 47 -9.80 17.87 10.23
C ALA A 47 -9.09 16.67 10.88
N ALA A 48 -9.82 15.61 11.24
CA ALA A 48 -9.22 14.40 11.82
C ALA A 48 -8.36 13.65 10.80
N LEU A 49 -8.84 13.51 9.55
CA LEU A 49 -8.06 12.90 8.47
C LEU A 49 -6.82 13.73 8.12
N GLN A 50 -6.93 15.07 8.13
CA GLN A 50 -5.80 15.97 7.96
C GLN A 50 -4.76 15.78 9.06
N ARG A 51 -5.15 15.69 10.33
CA ARG A 51 -4.21 15.41 11.44
C ARG A 51 -3.51 14.07 11.26
N ALA A 52 -4.21 13.01 10.86
CA ALA A 52 -3.59 11.72 10.58
C ALA A 52 -2.53 11.82 9.46
N THR A 53 -2.77 12.64 8.42
CA THR A 53 -1.76 12.93 7.39
C THR A 53 -0.61 13.80 7.89
N GLN A 54 -0.86 14.75 8.80
CA GLN A 54 0.17 15.60 9.41
C GLN A 54 1.13 14.79 10.28
N GLN A 55 0.62 13.86 11.09
CA GLN A 55 1.45 12.99 11.92
C GLN A 55 2.45 12.17 11.07
N ASP A 56 2.00 11.63 9.93
CA ASP A 56 2.87 10.94 8.97
C ASP A 56 3.96 11.87 8.41
N VAL A 57 3.61 13.11 8.08
CA VAL A 57 4.55 14.12 7.58
C VAL A 57 5.59 14.48 8.62
N VAL A 58 5.18 14.77 9.86
CA VAL A 58 6.10 15.08 10.97
C VAL A 58 7.06 13.92 11.20
N GLN A 59 6.57 12.68 11.26
CA GLN A 59 7.41 11.49 11.44
C GLN A 59 8.41 11.30 10.30
N ARG A 60 8.08 11.70 9.06
CA ARG A 60 8.98 11.59 7.91
C ARG A 60 9.96 12.75 7.76
N ILE A 61 9.65 13.93 8.30
CA ILE A 61 10.52 15.11 8.24
C ILE A 61 11.52 15.14 9.40
N GLN A 62 11.10 14.79 10.62
CA GLN A 62 11.98 14.79 11.80
C GLN A 62 13.29 13.99 11.64
N PRO A 63 13.38 12.92 10.82
CA PRO A 63 14.66 12.25 10.53
C PRO A 63 15.60 13.01 9.57
N ARG A 64 15.13 14.03 8.83
CA ARG A 64 15.89 14.68 7.75
C ARG A 64 16.34 16.12 8.05
N GLU A 65 15.68 16.81 8.97
CA GLU A 65 15.94 18.21 9.28
C GLU A 65 16.26 18.35 10.79
N THR A 66 17.37 17.76 11.25
CA THR A 66 17.92 18.07 12.58
C THR A 66 18.56 19.46 12.50
N ASN A 67 17.81 20.51 12.86
CA ASN A 67 18.30 21.71 13.58
C ASN A 67 17.31 22.89 13.59
N ASN A 68 16.21 22.86 12.83
CA ASN A 68 15.21 23.93 12.86
C ASN A 68 13.86 23.39 13.35
N GLU A 69 13.31 23.99 14.40
CA GLU A 69 11.92 23.78 14.81
C GLU A 69 11.01 24.14 13.64
N ILE A 70 10.31 23.16 13.07
CA ILE A 70 9.39 23.37 11.96
C ILE A 70 8.10 23.93 12.54
N GLU A 71 7.68 25.11 12.10
CA GLU A 71 6.42 25.72 12.54
C GLU A 71 5.20 24.86 12.17
N ASP A 72 4.17 24.85 13.01
CA ASP A 72 2.93 24.08 12.80
C ASP A 72 2.20 24.45 11.49
N THR A 73 2.33 25.70 11.04
CA THR A 73 1.80 26.21 9.77
C THR A 73 2.45 25.51 8.57
N ASP A 74 3.77 25.30 8.62
CA ASP A 74 4.54 24.58 7.60
C ASP A 74 4.19 23.09 7.58
N VAL A 75 4.03 22.46 8.75
CA VAL A 75 3.60 21.06 8.84
C VAL A 75 2.23 20.88 8.20
N LYS A 76 1.27 21.76 8.50
CA LYS A 76 -0.08 21.72 7.93
C LYS A 76 -0.06 21.91 6.42
N ALA A 77 0.69 22.90 5.93
CA ALA A 77 0.84 23.15 4.50
C ALA A 77 1.51 21.97 3.76
N ARG A 78 2.47 21.28 4.39
CA ARG A 78 3.12 20.07 3.85
C ARG A 78 2.16 18.86 3.87
N ALA A 79 1.33 18.72 4.89
CA ALA A 79 0.35 17.64 5.01
C ALA A 79 -0.78 17.72 3.98
N ASP A 80 -1.30 18.92 3.72
CA ASP A 80 -2.29 19.13 2.66
C ASP A 80 -1.71 18.83 1.26
N LYS A 81 -0.39 18.84 1.11
CA LYS A 81 0.34 18.44 -0.10
C LYS A 81 0.68 16.95 -0.15
N VAL A 82 0.35 16.14 0.87
CA VAL A 82 0.52 14.68 0.79
C VAL A 82 -0.54 14.12 -0.12
N LEU A 83 -0.12 13.80 -1.34
CA LEU A 83 -1.00 13.26 -2.37
C LEU A 83 -1.18 11.75 -2.22
N MET A 84 -2.29 11.24 -2.76
CA MET A 84 -2.53 9.82 -2.90
C MET A 84 -1.45 9.16 -3.76
N ARG A 85 -1.05 9.80 -4.87
CA ARG A 85 0.10 9.35 -5.68
C ARG A 85 1.40 9.32 -4.89
N THR A 86 2.30 8.46 -5.33
CA THR A 86 3.65 8.30 -4.78
C THR A 86 4.59 7.83 -5.85
N GLU A 87 5.75 8.47 -5.96
CA GLU A 87 6.84 8.01 -6.83
C GLU A 87 7.74 6.99 -6.11
N SER A 88 7.59 6.87 -4.79
CA SER A 88 8.34 5.90 -4.00
C SER A 88 7.89 4.48 -4.31
N SER A 89 8.81 3.65 -4.78
CA SER A 89 8.60 2.20 -4.96
C SER A 89 8.59 1.43 -3.63
N ASP A 90 8.90 2.10 -2.51
CA ASP A 90 8.97 1.50 -1.17
C ASP A 90 7.61 1.33 -0.51
N VAL A 91 6.63 2.11 -0.93
CA VAL A 91 5.31 2.06 -0.33
C VAL A 91 4.48 0.94 -0.96
N ALA A 92 3.45 0.47 -0.26
CA ALA A 92 2.46 -0.41 -0.84
C ALA A 92 1.64 0.37 -1.87
N ARG A 93 1.41 -0.24 -3.04
CA ARG A 93 0.40 0.26 -3.97
C ARG A 93 -0.94 0.24 -3.25
N THR A 94 -1.59 1.40 -3.21
CA THR A 94 -2.83 1.60 -2.44
C THR A 94 -3.90 2.09 -3.39
N VAL A 95 -5.11 1.55 -3.23
CA VAL A 95 -6.33 2.04 -3.88
C VAL A 95 -7.39 2.30 -2.81
N VAL A 96 -8.16 3.37 -2.99
CA VAL A 96 -9.29 3.72 -2.14
C VAL A 96 -10.51 3.89 -3.05
N VAL A 97 -11.63 3.26 -2.69
CA VAL A 97 -12.85 3.23 -3.51
C VAL A 97 -13.83 4.29 -3.04
N ALA A 98 -14.32 5.09 -3.96
CA ALA A 98 -15.45 5.99 -3.73
C ALA A 98 -16.54 5.73 -4.78
N HIS A 99 -17.74 6.22 -4.51
CA HIS A 99 -18.80 6.31 -5.51
C HIS A 99 -18.87 7.75 -6.00
N GLY A 100 -18.63 8.01 -7.28
CA GLY A 100 -18.60 9.38 -7.78
C GLY A 100 -18.67 9.50 -9.30
N GLY A 101 -18.70 10.76 -9.75
CA GLY A 101 -18.81 11.15 -11.17
C GLY A 101 -19.96 12.12 -11.41
N PHE A 102 -19.70 13.21 -12.14
CA PHE A 102 -20.65 14.31 -12.37
C PHE A 102 -21.89 13.91 -13.20
N LYS A 103 -21.74 13.03 -14.20
CA LYS A 103 -22.84 12.62 -15.11
C LYS A 103 -23.43 11.25 -14.79
N VAL A 104 -22.58 10.29 -14.44
CA VAL A 104 -22.96 8.93 -14.06
C VAL A 104 -22.12 8.56 -12.86
N LYS A 105 -22.77 8.40 -11.70
CA LYS A 105 -22.08 7.95 -10.50
C LYS A 105 -21.76 6.47 -10.63
N LYS A 106 -20.48 6.12 -10.51
CA LYS A 106 -19.99 4.73 -10.52
C LYS A 106 -18.81 4.61 -9.56
N GLU A 107 -18.17 3.45 -9.51
CA GLU A 107 -16.93 3.34 -8.76
C GLU A 107 -15.83 4.24 -9.31
N PHE A 108 -15.16 4.91 -8.38
CA PHE A 108 -13.99 5.72 -8.64
C PHE A 108 -12.85 5.26 -7.74
N LEU A 109 -11.74 4.90 -8.37
CA LEU A 109 -10.55 4.39 -7.71
C LEU A 109 -9.51 5.51 -7.56
N PHE A 110 -9.33 5.99 -6.33
CA PHE A 110 -8.20 6.84 -5.97
C PHE A 110 -6.97 5.95 -5.82
N ARG A 111 -6.05 5.98 -6.80
CA ARG A 111 -4.85 5.12 -6.83
C ARG A 111 -3.58 5.86 -6.44
N SER A 112 -2.66 5.16 -5.79
CA SER A 112 -1.31 5.65 -5.54
C SER A 112 -0.35 5.44 -6.71
N TYR A 113 -0.78 4.74 -7.76
CA TYR A 113 0.01 4.29 -8.90
C TYR A 113 -0.74 4.58 -10.21
N ASP A 114 0.02 4.66 -11.30
CA ASP A 114 -0.56 4.82 -12.63
C ASP A 114 -1.20 3.51 -13.09
N HIS A 115 -2.36 3.61 -13.72
CA HIS A 115 -3.08 2.51 -14.36
C HIS A 115 -3.29 2.85 -15.82
N ALA A 116 -2.45 2.35 -16.71
CA ALA A 116 -2.58 2.65 -18.13
C ALA A 116 -3.96 2.19 -18.66
N PRO A 117 -4.62 2.99 -19.52
CA PRO A 117 -5.80 2.50 -20.22
C PRO A 117 -5.43 1.28 -21.07
N PRO A 118 -6.36 0.34 -21.30
CA PRO A 118 -6.09 -0.80 -22.15
C PRO A 118 -5.79 -0.36 -23.57
N GLU A 119 -5.04 -1.19 -24.29
CA GLU A 119 -4.68 -0.94 -25.68
C GLU A 119 -5.94 -0.93 -26.57
N THR A 120 -5.97 -0.09 -27.60
CA THR A 120 -7.14 0.03 -28.49
C THR A 120 -7.49 -1.27 -29.22
N ARG A 121 -6.51 -2.18 -29.35
CA ARG A 121 -6.66 -3.50 -29.98
C ARG A 121 -6.97 -4.61 -28.97
N SER A 122 -7.02 -4.30 -27.68
CA SER A 122 -7.33 -5.27 -26.63
C SER A 122 -8.66 -5.98 -26.93
N GLY A 123 -8.66 -7.31 -26.76
CA GLY A 123 -9.82 -8.15 -26.98
C GLY A 123 -10.99 -7.83 -26.04
N ARG A 124 -12.12 -8.52 -26.22
CA ARG A 124 -13.35 -8.29 -25.43
C ARG A 124 -13.15 -8.30 -23.91
N ASN A 125 -12.13 -9.01 -23.43
CA ASN A 125 -11.85 -9.18 -22.01
C ASN A 125 -11.11 -8.00 -21.36
N ASP A 126 -10.46 -7.15 -22.15
CA ASP A 126 -9.60 -6.04 -21.69
C ASP A 126 -10.07 -4.69 -22.31
N ARG A 127 -11.39 -4.50 -22.40
CA ARG A 127 -11.99 -3.26 -22.92
C ARG A 127 -11.96 -2.16 -21.87
N ALA A 128 -11.77 -0.90 -22.31
CA ALA A 128 -11.76 0.29 -21.44
C ALA A 128 -12.96 0.39 -20.48
N SER A 129 -14.14 -0.10 -20.88
CA SER A 129 -15.34 -0.12 -20.04
C SER A 129 -15.24 -1.00 -18.79
N ARG A 130 -14.27 -1.92 -18.73
CA ARG A 130 -14.00 -2.81 -17.59
C ARG A 130 -12.94 -2.26 -16.62
N HIS A 131 -12.29 -1.14 -16.98
CA HIS A 131 -11.34 -0.47 -16.11
C HIS A 131 -12.05 0.71 -15.44
N SER A 132 -12.00 0.73 -14.12
CA SER A 132 -12.55 1.84 -13.35
C SER A 132 -11.62 3.04 -13.48
N ASN A 133 -12.03 4.08 -14.19
CA ASN A 133 -11.29 5.35 -14.31
C ASN A 133 -9.75 5.17 -14.51
N PRO A 134 -9.28 4.45 -15.55
CA PRO A 134 -7.85 4.27 -15.79
C PRO A 134 -7.18 5.62 -16.09
N GLY A 135 -5.89 5.72 -15.79
CA GLY A 135 -5.09 6.93 -16.01
C GLY A 135 -3.95 7.05 -15.00
N PRO A 136 -3.33 8.24 -14.93
CA PRO A 136 -2.29 8.54 -13.95
C PRO A 136 -2.78 8.36 -12.50
N ALA A 137 -1.82 8.15 -11.60
CA ALA A 137 -2.03 8.12 -10.16
C ALA A 137 -2.75 9.38 -9.66
N SER A 138 -3.58 9.22 -8.63
CA SER A 138 -4.43 10.31 -8.16
C SER A 138 -3.64 11.44 -7.52
N ASN A 139 -3.82 12.66 -8.05
CA ASN A 139 -3.32 13.91 -7.46
C ASN A 139 -4.19 14.40 -6.29
N ALA A 140 -5.19 13.64 -5.83
CA ALA A 140 -5.99 14.05 -4.68
C ALA A 140 -5.12 14.06 -3.40
N PRO A 141 -5.27 15.06 -2.52
CA PRO A 141 -4.73 14.97 -1.17
C PRO A 141 -5.23 13.70 -0.49
N LEU A 142 -4.37 13.05 0.28
CA LEU A 142 -4.66 11.74 0.85
C LEU A 142 -5.87 11.77 1.79
N TRP A 143 -6.04 12.88 2.53
CA TRP A 143 -7.22 13.09 3.39
C TRP A 143 -8.51 13.22 2.56
N VAL A 144 -8.46 13.80 1.35
CA VAL A 144 -9.63 13.89 0.44
C VAL A 144 -10.05 12.50 -0.02
N ALA A 145 -9.10 11.65 -0.43
CA ALA A 145 -9.39 10.26 -0.79
C ALA A 145 -10.01 9.49 0.40
N GLY A 146 -9.43 9.65 1.60
CA GLY A 146 -9.97 9.08 2.84
C GLY A 146 -11.37 9.62 3.18
N ARG A 147 -11.64 10.88 2.88
CA ARG A 147 -12.93 11.51 3.13
C ARG A 147 -14.01 11.07 2.14
N ALA A 148 -13.63 10.87 0.87
CA ALA A 148 -14.50 10.37 -0.18
C ALA A 148 -15.00 8.95 0.14
N THR A 149 -14.09 8.04 0.46
CA THR A 149 -14.47 6.64 0.79
C THR A 149 -15.29 6.51 2.07
N SER A 150 -15.26 7.50 2.97
CA SER A 150 -15.99 7.47 4.25
C SER A 150 -17.24 8.36 4.24
N ALA A 151 -17.61 8.96 3.10
CA ALA A 151 -18.74 9.86 2.95
C ALA A 151 -20.08 9.10 2.88
N ALA A 152 -20.39 8.33 3.93
CA ALA A 152 -21.60 7.53 4.04
C ALA A 152 -22.86 8.42 4.08
N PRO A 153 -23.81 8.26 3.13
CA PRO A 153 -25.05 9.03 3.12
C PRO A 153 -25.81 8.94 4.46
N GLY A 154 -26.31 10.08 4.93
CA GLY A 154 -26.97 10.22 6.23
C GLY A 154 -26.03 10.38 7.43
N TYR A 155 -24.78 9.91 7.33
CA TYR A 155 -23.74 10.10 8.34
C TYR A 155 -22.94 11.37 8.08
N PHE A 156 -22.48 11.54 6.84
CA PHE A 156 -21.69 12.68 6.40
C PHE A 156 -22.26 13.28 5.10
N SER A 157 -21.94 14.54 4.81
CA SER A 157 -22.14 15.11 3.48
C SER A 157 -21.21 14.46 2.45
N GLU A 158 -21.63 14.46 1.18
CA GLU A 158 -20.74 14.20 0.05
C GLU A 158 -19.54 15.17 0.04
N ILE A 159 -18.43 14.77 -0.60
CA ILE A 159 -17.25 15.62 -0.81
C ILE A 159 -17.16 16.02 -2.28
N LYS A 160 -16.87 17.30 -2.53
CA LYS A 160 -16.61 17.84 -3.87
C LYS A 160 -15.11 17.99 -4.07
N TYR A 161 -14.57 17.43 -5.15
CA TYR A 161 -13.16 17.55 -5.48
C TYR A 161 -12.93 17.38 -6.98
N GLY A 162 -12.08 18.22 -7.58
CA GLY A 162 -11.72 18.09 -9.00
C GLY A 162 -12.88 18.19 -9.99
N GLY A 163 -13.95 18.92 -9.64
CA GLY A 163 -15.16 19.04 -10.46
C GLY A 163 -16.17 17.91 -10.29
N ASP A 164 -15.84 16.87 -9.53
CA ASP A 164 -16.70 15.73 -9.23
C ASP A 164 -17.22 15.75 -7.79
N VAL A 165 -18.24 14.92 -7.56
CA VAL A 165 -18.87 14.70 -6.26
C VAL A 165 -18.72 13.23 -5.89
N TYR A 166 -18.28 12.98 -4.66
CA TYR A 166 -17.99 11.65 -4.16
C TYR A 166 -18.74 11.32 -2.86
N GLU A 167 -19.19 10.08 -2.79
CA GLU A 167 -19.80 9.40 -1.66
C GLU A 167 -19.02 8.12 -1.33
N ASP A 168 -19.40 7.48 -0.23
CA ASP A 168 -18.84 6.21 0.22
C ASP A 168 -18.86 5.13 -0.89
N GLY A 169 -17.76 4.38 -1.00
CA GLY A 169 -17.61 3.29 -1.97
C GLY A 169 -18.65 2.18 -1.81
N ALA A 170 -19.21 2.01 -0.61
CA ALA A 170 -20.30 1.08 -0.34
C ALA A 170 -21.57 1.39 -1.16
N MET A 171 -21.72 2.60 -1.71
CA MET A 171 -22.85 2.95 -2.59
C MET A 171 -22.81 2.22 -3.95
N ALA A 172 -21.63 1.84 -4.46
CA ALA A 172 -21.46 1.28 -5.81
C ALA A 172 -21.24 -0.25 -5.83
N LYS A 173 -21.87 -1.01 -4.92
CA LYS A 173 -21.64 -2.45 -4.67
C LYS A 173 -20.27 -2.78 -4.02
N TRP A 174 -19.32 -1.86 -3.92
CA TRP A 174 -17.96 -2.16 -3.47
C TRP A 174 -17.71 -1.98 -1.97
N ASN A 175 -18.63 -2.45 -1.13
CA ASN A 175 -18.41 -2.47 0.31
C ASN A 175 -17.30 -3.49 0.70
N ASN A 176 -17.19 -4.58 -0.05
CA ASN A 176 -16.01 -5.45 -0.05
C ASN A 176 -15.26 -5.28 -1.39
N PRO A 177 -14.14 -4.55 -1.42
CA PRO A 177 -13.45 -4.23 -2.68
C PRO A 177 -12.58 -5.38 -3.22
N VAL A 178 -12.67 -6.61 -2.68
CA VAL A 178 -11.77 -7.72 -3.03
C VAL A 178 -11.76 -8.04 -4.53
N GLU A 179 -12.93 -8.03 -5.17
CA GLU A 179 -13.03 -8.31 -6.61
C GLU A 179 -12.42 -7.18 -7.44
N LEU A 180 -12.63 -5.91 -7.05
CA LEU A 180 -11.96 -4.77 -7.69
C LEU A 180 -10.44 -4.87 -7.52
N ALA A 181 -9.96 -5.25 -6.34
CA ALA A 181 -8.54 -5.38 -6.07
C ALA A 181 -7.89 -6.47 -6.93
N LEU A 182 -8.54 -7.63 -7.09
CA LEU A 182 -8.03 -8.68 -7.99
C LEU A 182 -8.05 -8.21 -9.45
N LYS A 183 -9.14 -7.59 -9.90
CA LYS A 183 -9.24 -7.03 -11.27
C LYS A 183 -8.14 -6.00 -11.53
N GLU A 184 -7.87 -5.10 -10.59
CA GLU A 184 -6.77 -4.14 -10.68
C GLU A 184 -5.42 -4.85 -10.86
N VAL A 185 -5.14 -5.88 -10.05
CA VAL A 185 -3.89 -6.65 -10.17
C VAL A 185 -3.79 -7.32 -11.53
N GLU A 186 -4.84 -8.01 -11.98
CA GLU A 186 -4.87 -8.73 -13.25
C GLU A 186 -4.66 -7.78 -14.44
N GLN A 187 -5.35 -6.64 -14.44
CA GLN A 187 -5.26 -5.62 -15.49
C GLN A 187 -3.87 -4.97 -15.55
N MET A 188 -3.18 -4.85 -14.41
CA MET A 188 -1.82 -4.30 -14.37
C MET A 188 -0.71 -5.34 -14.57
N HIS A 189 -1.01 -6.61 -14.31
CA HIS A 189 -0.03 -7.68 -14.18
C HIS A 189 -0.48 -8.95 -14.91
N TRP A 190 -0.68 -8.85 -16.22
CA TRP A 190 -1.23 -9.93 -17.04
C TRP A 190 -0.47 -11.28 -16.97
N ARG A 191 0.81 -11.30 -16.56
CA ARG A 191 1.62 -12.53 -16.37
C ARG A 191 1.75 -13.00 -14.91
N HIS A 192 1.22 -12.26 -13.94
CA HIS A 192 1.48 -12.51 -12.53
C HIS A 192 0.21 -12.41 -11.70
N GLN A 193 -0.17 -13.53 -11.10
CA GLN A 193 -1.25 -13.59 -10.13
C GLN A 193 -0.75 -13.36 -8.71
N PRO A 194 -1.59 -12.82 -7.81
CA PRO A 194 -1.26 -12.74 -6.41
C PRO A 194 -1.19 -14.13 -5.80
N LYS A 195 -0.14 -14.44 -5.05
CA LYS A 195 -0.05 -15.71 -4.31
C LYS A 195 -1.08 -15.81 -3.17
N LEU A 196 -1.43 -14.69 -2.57
CA LEU A 196 -2.27 -14.60 -1.39
C LEU A 196 -3.15 -13.34 -1.46
N ILE A 197 -4.44 -13.51 -1.21
CA ILE A 197 -5.42 -12.44 -1.02
C ILE A 197 -5.98 -12.57 0.39
N ILE A 198 -5.89 -11.48 1.16
CA ILE A 198 -6.47 -11.39 2.50
C ILE A 198 -7.56 -10.34 2.45
N SER A 199 -8.78 -10.72 2.80
CA SER A 199 -9.92 -9.81 2.95
C SER A 199 -10.30 -9.75 4.42
N ILE A 200 -10.36 -8.55 4.99
CA ILE A 200 -10.71 -8.33 6.40
C ILE A 200 -12.09 -7.66 6.46
N GLY A 201 -13.03 -8.29 7.16
CA GLY A 201 -14.38 -7.82 7.42
C GLY A 201 -14.49 -7.03 8.71
N THR A 202 -15.63 -6.35 8.87
CA THR A 202 -15.98 -5.60 10.08
C THR A 202 -17.24 -6.17 10.74
N GLY A 203 -17.52 -7.46 10.54
CA GLY A 203 -18.72 -8.13 11.02
C GLY A 203 -19.93 -7.98 10.09
N GLN A 204 -20.97 -8.75 10.37
CA GLN A 204 -22.19 -8.83 9.57
C GLN A 204 -23.42 -8.65 10.45
N LYS A 205 -24.40 -7.90 9.97
CA LYS A 205 -25.64 -7.69 10.70
C LYS A 205 -26.67 -8.74 10.25
N SER A 206 -27.32 -9.43 11.19
CA SER A 206 -28.40 -10.36 10.86
C SER A 206 -29.65 -9.63 10.37
N ASP A 207 -30.30 -10.20 9.36
CA ASP A 207 -31.66 -9.90 8.95
C ASP A 207 -32.66 -10.50 9.95
N ARG A 208 -32.67 -10.02 11.21
CA ARG A 208 -33.84 -10.26 12.06
C ARG A 208 -34.96 -9.35 11.54
N GLY A 209 -35.90 -9.97 10.83
CA GLY A 209 -37.02 -9.35 10.14
C GLY A 209 -37.62 -8.21 10.95
N HIS A 210 -37.46 -6.99 10.42
CA HIS A 210 -38.28 -5.89 10.91
C HIS A 210 -39.70 -6.14 10.42
N THR A 211 -40.59 -6.48 11.35
CA THR A 211 -42.02 -6.23 11.18
C THR A 211 -42.17 -4.75 10.85
N THR A 212 -42.58 -4.46 9.62
CA THR A 212 -42.85 -3.11 9.14
C THR A 212 -44.10 -2.60 9.84
N GLY A 213 -43.93 -1.97 11.00
CA GLY A 213 -44.96 -1.12 11.57
C GLY A 213 -45.30 -0.01 10.59
N LEU A 214 -46.50 -0.06 10.01
CA LEU A 214 -47.03 0.95 9.08
C LEU A 214 -47.18 2.30 9.80
N PHE A 215 -46.17 3.16 9.67
CA PHE A 215 -46.33 4.60 9.85
C PHE A 215 -45.91 5.29 8.56
N HIS A 216 -46.86 5.45 7.63
CA HIS A 216 -46.63 6.12 6.35
C HIS A 216 -46.63 7.64 6.57
N ARG A 217 -45.48 8.21 6.91
CA ARG A 217 -45.30 9.67 6.96
C ARG A 217 -45.01 10.17 5.54
N VAL A 218 -45.81 11.11 5.03
CA VAL A 218 -45.62 11.73 3.71
C VAL A 218 -44.26 12.44 3.68
N ILE A 219 -43.40 12.05 2.74
CA ILE A 219 -42.04 12.60 2.56
C ILE A 219 -42.05 13.52 1.32
N PRO A 220 -41.77 14.83 1.46
CA PRO A 220 -41.60 15.76 0.33
C PRO A 220 -40.58 15.28 -0.73
N HIS A 221 -40.81 15.62 -1.99
CA HIS A 221 -40.09 15.11 -3.17
C HIS A 221 -38.56 15.33 -3.15
N GLU A 222 -38.06 16.41 -2.53
CA GLU A 222 -36.61 16.66 -2.35
C GLU A 222 -35.92 15.72 -1.34
N ILE A 223 -36.70 15.00 -0.51
CA ILE A 223 -36.20 14.11 0.56
C ILE A 223 -36.12 12.64 0.08
N SER A 224 -36.70 12.33 -1.07
CA SER A 224 -36.71 10.98 -1.67
C SER A 224 -35.30 10.44 -1.90
N ASN A 225 -34.41 11.25 -2.49
CA ASN A 225 -33.06 10.84 -2.92
C ASN A 225 -32.14 10.48 -1.75
N LEU A 226 -32.15 11.26 -0.65
CA LEU A 226 -31.35 10.93 0.54
C LEU A 226 -31.86 9.66 1.24
N SER A 227 -33.18 9.50 1.33
CA SER A 227 -33.76 8.30 1.92
C SER A 227 -33.44 7.03 1.11
N ALA A 228 -33.46 7.14 -0.23
CA ALA A 228 -33.06 6.07 -1.14
C ALA A 228 -31.57 5.76 -1.00
N ALA A 229 -30.70 6.77 -0.95
CA ALA A 229 -29.27 6.58 -0.78
C ALA A 229 -28.93 5.87 0.55
N VAL A 230 -29.59 6.26 1.65
CA VAL A 230 -29.44 5.59 2.95
C VAL A 230 -29.93 4.13 2.91
N LYS A 231 -31.03 3.84 2.20
CA LYS A 231 -31.51 2.46 2.01
C LYS A 231 -30.50 1.62 1.21
N THR A 232 -29.96 2.18 0.13
CA THR A 232 -28.92 1.54 -0.69
C THR A 232 -27.68 1.24 0.14
N LEU A 233 -27.19 2.21 0.91
CA LEU A 233 -26.05 2.02 1.81
C LEU A 233 -26.28 0.86 2.77
N LYS A 234 -27.44 0.84 3.46
CA LYS A 234 -27.78 -0.25 4.39
C LYS A 234 -27.85 -1.61 3.72
N LYS A 235 -28.45 -1.69 2.53
CA LYS A 235 -28.50 -2.93 1.74
C LYS A 235 -27.09 -3.40 1.37
N ASN A 236 -26.24 -2.50 0.89
CA ASN A 236 -24.87 -2.85 0.48
C ASN A 236 -23.95 -3.17 1.66
N GLN A 237 -24.19 -2.57 2.83
CA GLN A 237 -23.52 -2.93 4.08
C GLN A 237 -23.77 -4.39 4.46
N LEU A 238 -25.00 -4.87 4.28
CA LEU A 238 -25.39 -6.27 4.52
C LEU A 238 -24.84 -7.24 3.46
N ASN A 239 -24.47 -6.75 2.27
CA ASN A 239 -24.03 -7.59 1.16
C ASN A 239 -22.52 -7.90 1.15
N SER A 240 -21.73 -7.52 2.17
CA SER A 240 -20.29 -7.80 2.20
C SER A 240 -19.99 -9.30 2.20
N HIS A 241 -20.83 -10.09 2.89
CA HIS A 241 -20.77 -11.54 2.92
C HIS A 241 -21.10 -12.16 1.56
N VAL A 242 -22.22 -11.75 0.96
CA VAL A 242 -22.63 -12.21 -0.37
C VAL A 242 -21.54 -11.92 -1.40
N GLN A 243 -20.94 -10.72 -1.35
CA GLN A 243 -19.81 -10.37 -2.24
C GLN A 243 -18.58 -11.27 -2.02
N HIS A 244 -18.28 -11.62 -0.78
CA HIS A 244 -17.21 -12.54 -0.45
C HIS A 244 -17.49 -13.96 -0.99
N GLN A 245 -18.68 -14.52 -0.73
CA GLN A 245 -19.08 -15.85 -1.21
C GLN A 245 -19.09 -15.93 -2.75
N GLU A 246 -19.65 -14.91 -3.40
CA GLU A 246 -19.63 -14.79 -4.86
C GLU A 246 -18.19 -14.72 -5.40
N PHE A 247 -17.30 -13.99 -4.71
CA PHE A 247 -15.90 -13.87 -5.11
C PHE A 247 -15.15 -15.18 -4.94
N GLU A 248 -15.31 -15.86 -3.79
CA GLU A 248 -14.69 -17.13 -3.48
C GLU A 248 -15.09 -18.20 -4.50
N SER A 249 -16.39 -18.37 -4.76
CA SER A 249 -16.88 -19.32 -5.76
C SER A 249 -16.32 -19.05 -7.16
N ARG A 250 -16.25 -17.77 -7.57
CA ARG A 250 -15.62 -17.40 -8.86
C ARG A 250 -14.11 -17.65 -8.87
N LEU A 251 -13.44 -17.45 -7.73
CA LEU A 251 -12.01 -17.70 -7.62
C LEU A 251 -11.75 -19.19 -7.70
N GLU A 252 -12.45 -20.04 -6.95
CA GLU A 252 -12.34 -21.50 -6.97
C GLU A 252 -12.49 -22.08 -8.38
N GLN A 253 -13.49 -21.63 -9.13
CA GLN A 253 -13.70 -22.02 -10.53
C GLN A 253 -12.50 -21.70 -11.44
N ARG A 254 -11.71 -20.68 -11.10
CA ARG A 254 -10.51 -20.26 -11.82
C ARG A 254 -9.22 -20.81 -11.18
N ASN A 255 -9.28 -21.26 -9.92
CA ASN A 255 -8.09 -21.42 -9.08
C ASN A 255 -7.25 -22.62 -9.48
N GLY A 256 -7.85 -23.61 -10.14
CA GLY A 256 -7.14 -24.76 -10.72
C GLY A 256 -5.96 -24.35 -11.60
N ASP A 257 -6.04 -23.18 -12.26
CA ASP A 257 -4.97 -22.65 -13.12
C ASP A 257 -4.13 -21.53 -12.46
N LEU A 258 -4.58 -20.92 -11.36
CA LEU A 258 -4.00 -19.69 -10.81
C LEU A 258 -3.26 -19.86 -9.47
N GLU A 259 -3.55 -20.94 -8.72
CA GLU A 259 -2.96 -21.23 -7.39
C GLU A 259 -3.01 -20.04 -6.40
N ILE A 260 -4.07 -19.23 -6.46
CA ILE A 260 -4.29 -18.09 -5.57
C ILE A 260 -4.88 -18.59 -4.26
N ARG A 261 -4.20 -18.34 -3.15
CA ARG A 261 -4.79 -18.56 -1.83
C ARG A 261 -5.65 -17.37 -1.43
N TYR A 262 -6.91 -17.61 -1.08
CA TYR A 262 -7.81 -16.60 -0.55
C TYR A 262 -8.16 -16.90 0.90
N ILE A 263 -8.12 -15.87 1.74
CA ILE A 263 -8.52 -15.96 3.15
C ILE A 263 -9.39 -14.75 3.48
N ARG A 264 -10.56 -15.00 4.05
CA ARG A 264 -11.46 -13.99 4.60
C ARG A 264 -11.44 -14.08 6.12
N PHE A 265 -11.04 -12.99 6.76
CA PHE A 265 -11.22 -12.83 8.21
C PHE A 265 -12.48 -11.99 8.42
N ASP A 266 -13.53 -12.63 8.90
CA ASP A 266 -14.77 -12.01 9.37
C ASP A 266 -15.13 -12.72 10.68
N ALA A 267 -15.80 -12.05 11.61
CA ALA A 267 -16.22 -12.72 12.85
C ALA A 267 -17.10 -13.97 12.53
N PRO A 268 -17.05 -15.04 13.34
CA PRO A 268 -17.64 -16.33 13.00
C PRO A 268 -19.16 -16.29 13.20
N LEU A 269 -19.87 -17.24 12.57
CA LEU A 269 -21.32 -17.35 12.63
C LEU A 269 -21.80 -17.41 14.11
N GLY A 270 -22.54 -16.39 14.54
CA GLY A 270 -23.04 -16.25 15.92
C GLY A 270 -22.41 -15.08 16.69
N LEU A 271 -21.14 -14.75 16.43
CA LEU A 271 -20.45 -13.57 16.97
C LEU A 271 -20.36 -12.42 15.95
N ASP A 272 -20.43 -12.75 14.65
CA ASP A 272 -20.58 -11.80 13.55
C ASP A 272 -21.72 -10.81 13.80
N HIS A 273 -22.83 -11.31 14.33
CA HIS A 273 -24.00 -10.52 14.71
C HIS A 273 -23.70 -9.55 15.84
N GLU A 274 -22.88 -9.94 16.83
CA GLU A 274 -22.53 -9.06 17.93
C GLU A 274 -21.70 -7.87 17.43
N LEU A 275 -20.72 -8.15 16.56
CA LEU A 275 -19.89 -7.13 15.93
C LEU A 275 -20.72 -6.25 14.98
N GLY A 276 -21.55 -6.85 14.13
CA GLY A 276 -22.44 -6.13 13.20
C GLY A 276 -23.56 -5.33 13.87
N ASN A 277 -23.86 -5.60 15.15
CA ASN A 277 -24.80 -4.81 15.94
C ASN A 277 -24.19 -3.52 16.50
N ILE A 278 -22.87 -3.36 16.46
CA ILE A 278 -22.22 -2.09 16.76
C ILE A 278 -22.53 -1.13 15.61
N LYS A 279 -23.20 -0.01 15.90
CA LYS A 279 -23.59 0.95 14.86
C LYS A 279 -22.35 1.65 14.31
N LEU A 280 -22.34 1.96 13.00
CA LEU A 280 -21.22 2.59 12.30
C LEU A 280 -20.65 3.87 12.97
N GLY A 281 -21.47 4.62 13.67
CA GLY A 281 -21.05 5.83 14.41
C GLY A 281 -21.21 5.71 15.91
N GLU A 282 -21.18 4.49 16.45
CA GLU A 282 -21.18 4.24 17.89
C GLU A 282 -19.81 4.56 18.50
N TRP A 283 -19.80 5.34 19.57
CA TRP A 283 -18.61 5.72 20.32
C TRP A 283 -18.99 5.97 21.78
N ARG A 284 -19.23 4.87 22.53
CA ARG A 284 -19.70 4.91 23.93
C ARG A 284 -18.55 4.92 24.92
N GLY A 285 -18.78 5.44 26.11
CA GLY A 285 -17.74 5.83 27.06
C GLY A 285 -17.18 7.22 26.76
N SER A 286 -16.38 7.76 27.69
CA SER A 286 -15.81 9.12 27.57
C SER A 286 -14.84 9.28 26.39
N ASP A 287 -14.26 8.19 25.90
CA ASP A 287 -13.25 8.12 24.83
C ASP A 287 -13.50 6.98 23.83
N GLY A 288 -14.71 6.41 23.84
CA GLY A 288 -15.03 5.21 23.06
C GLY A 288 -14.65 3.88 23.72
N SER A 289 -14.12 3.90 24.95
CA SER A 289 -13.64 2.71 25.68
C SER A 289 -14.64 1.56 25.72
N GLU A 290 -15.91 1.82 26.03
CA GLU A 290 -16.93 0.76 26.06
C GLU A 290 -17.12 0.11 24.69
N THR A 291 -17.18 0.92 23.63
CA THR A 291 -17.33 0.41 22.26
C THR A 291 -16.11 -0.39 21.82
N LYS A 292 -14.90 0.11 22.09
CA LYS A 292 -13.63 -0.55 21.76
C LYS A 292 -13.47 -1.87 22.51
N HIS A 293 -13.70 -1.86 23.82
CA HIS A 293 -13.62 -3.06 24.65
C HIS A 293 -14.59 -4.13 24.17
N ARG A 294 -15.81 -3.74 23.77
CA ARG A 294 -16.77 -4.66 23.16
C ARG A 294 -16.26 -5.25 21.84
N MET A 295 -15.65 -4.44 20.97
CA MET A 295 -15.05 -4.93 19.72
C MET A 295 -13.91 -5.91 20.01
N GLU A 296 -13.01 -5.58 20.94
CA GLU A 296 -11.88 -6.41 21.34
C GLU A 296 -12.35 -7.76 21.89
N ASN A 297 -13.29 -7.76 22.85
CA ASN A 297 -13.83 -8.99 23.42
C ASN A 297 -14.47 -9.92 22.37
N ILE A 298 -15.15 -9.36 21.36
CA ILE A 298 -15.76 -10.17 20.28
C ILE A 298 -14.67 -10.80 19.41
N ILE A 299 -13.59 -10.06 19.11
CA ILE A 299 -12.48 -10.57 18.30
C ILE A 299 -11.63 -11.57 19.08
N ASP A 300 -11.43 -11.37 20.38
CA ASP A 300 -10.73 -12.33 21.24
C ASP A 300 -11.49 -13.66 21.28
N GLN A 301 -12.82 -13.61 21.47
CA GLN A 301 -13.67 -14.80 21.39
C GLN A 301 -13.65 -15.46 20.01
N TYR A 302 -13.61 -14.67 18.92
CA TYR A 302 -13.44 -15.24 17.57
C TYR A 302 -12.16 -16.07 17.48
N LEU A 303 -11.03 -15.52 17.93
CA LEU A 303 -9.74 -16.21 17.82
C LEU A 303 -9.63 -17.42 18.77
N GLU A 304 -10.37 -17.41 19.88
CA GLU A 304 -10.43 -18.54 20.81
C GLU A 304 -11.34 -19.67 20.29
N LEU A 305 -12.50 -19.33 19.73
CA LEU A 305 -13.51 -20.32 19.31
C LEU A 305 -13.25 -20.88 17.91
N ASP A 306 -12.66 -20.09 17.02
CA ASP A 306 -12.39 -20.48 15.64
C ASP A 306 -10.90 -20.85 15.45
N HIS A 307 -10.60 -22.12 15.76
CA HIS A 307 -9.26 -22.67 15.56
C HIS A 307 -8.77 -22.58 14.10
N GLU A 308 -9.69 -22.64 13.12
CA GLU A 308 -9.36 -22.53 11.70
C GLU A 308 -8.95 -21.10 11.33
N ALA A 309 -9.61 -20.10 11.91
CA ALA A 309 -9.19 -18.71 11.76
C ALA A 309 -7.82 -18.44 12.38
N ALA A 310 -7.57 -18.96 13.59
CA ALA A 310 -6.27 -18.83 14.26
C ALA A 310 -5.14 -19.53 13.48
N GLU A 311 -5.40 -20.72 12.92
CA GLU A 311 -4.48 -21.42 12.05
C GLU A 311 -4.24 -20.66 10.74
N SER A 312 -5.30 -20.18 10.09
CA SER A 312 -5.23 -19.36 8.87
C SER A 312 -4.41 -18.09 9.07
N LEU A 313 -4.49 -17.43 10.23
CA LEU A 313 -3.63 -16.30 10.59
C LEU A 313 -2.15 -16.70 10.62
N ARG A 314 -1.81 -17.82 11.28
CA ARG A 314 -0.44 -18.33 11.36
C ARG A 314 0.11 -18.70 9.98
N GLU A 315 -0.69 -19.38 9.16
CA GLU A 315 -0.30 -19.76 7.81
C GLU A 315 -0.16 -18.57 6.86
N CYS A 316 -1.03 -17.58 7.01
CA CYS A 316 -0.93 -16.30 6.32
C CYS A 316 0.39 -15.60 6.68
N ALA A 317 0.70 -15.48 7.98
CA ALA A 317 1.95 -14.89 8.46
C ALA A 317 3.17 -15.63 7.89
N LYS A 318 3.17 -16.97 7.94
CA LYS A 318 4.22 -17.81 7.34
C LYS A 318 4.38 -17.53 5.85
N THR A 319 3.29 -17.51 5.09
CA THR A 319 3.31 -17.23 3.64
C THR A 319 3.89 -15.85 3.32
N LEU A 320 3.54 -14.83 4.10
CA LEU A 320 4.05 -13.46 3.96
C LEU A 320 5.56 -13.40 4.26
N VAL A 321 6.00 -14.03 5.35
CA VAL A 321 7.43 -14.10 5.74
C VAL A 321 8.24 -14.86 4.70
N ASP A 322 7.80 -16.04 4.28
CA ASP A 322 8.48 -16.86 3.27
C ASP A 322 8.61 -16.09 1.94
N THR A 323 7.54 -15.39 1.54
CA THR A 323 7.54 -14.57 0.33
C THR A 323 8.51 -13.40 0.46
N ARG A 324 8.55 -12.73 1.63
CA ARG A 324 9.51 -11.65 1.91
C ARG A 324 10.95 -12.15 1.88
N THR A 325 11.23 -13.31 2.48
CA THR A 325 12.55 -13.95 2.50
C THR A 325 13.02 -14.33 1.11
N LYS A 326 12.14 -14.93 0.29
CA LYS A 326 12.45 -15.24 -1.12
C LYS A 326 12.75 -13.97 -1.92
N ARG A 327 11.94 -12.92 -1.74
CA ARG A 327 12.16 -11.60 -2.35
C ARG A 327 13.48 -10.97 -1.89
N ALA A 328 13.84 -11.12 -0.62
CA ALA A 328 15.09 -10.58 -0.07
C ALA A 328 16.35 -11.11 -0.78
N ARG A 329 16.29 -12.31 -1.37
CA ARG A 329 17.38 -12.94 -2.13
C ARG A 329 17.48 -12.47 -3.58
N THR A 330 16.57 -11.61 -4.03
CA THR A 330 16.55 -11.11 -5.42
C THR A 330 16.94 -9.65 -5.46
N GLU A 331 17.78 -9.25 -6.42
CA GLU A 331 18.23 -7.87 -6.55
C GLU A 331 17.06 -6.88 -6.67
N ARG A 332 16.01 -7.26 -7.39
CA ARG A 332 14.80 -6.44 -7.58
C ARG A 332 14.11 -6.06 -6.28
N TRP A 333 14.07 -6.98 -5.30
CA TRP A 333 13.23 -6.82 -4.12
C TRP A 333 14.00 -6.72 -2.80
N GLU A 334 15.29 -7.07 -2.77
CA GLU A 334 16.15 -7.07 -1.59
C GLU A 334 15.96 -5.80 -0.75
N ARG A 335 16.14 -4.65 -1.40
CA ARG A 335 16.02 -3.34 -0.76
C ARG A 335 14.70 -3.15 -0.02
N LYS A 336 13.58 -3.52 -0.65
CA LYS A 336 12.23 -3.38 -0.07
C LYS A 336 11.95 -4.44 1.00
N ALA A 337 12.40 -5.66 0.76
CA ALA A 337 12.20 -6.81 1.64
C ALA A 337 13.09 -6.77 2.90
N LEU A 338 14.17 -6.00 2.89
CA LEU A 338 15.05 -5.82 4.06
C LEU A 338 15.07 -4.38 4.58
N HIS A 339 14.30 -3.48 3.96
CA HIS A 339 14.24 -2.05 4.30
C HIS A 339 15.62 -1.37 4.28
N LEU A 340 16.35 -1.59 3.19
CA LEU A 340 17.73 -1.15 3.02
C LEU A 340 17.84 0.12 2.16
N ILE A 341 18.99 0.76 2.27
CA ILE A 341 19.60 1.64 1.28
C ILE A 341 21.00 1.11 0.98
N TYR A 342 21.54 1.45 -0.20
CA TYR A 342 22.91 1.09 -0.56
C TYR A 342 23.76 2.34 -0.59
N CYS A 343 24.84 2.37 0.17
CA CYS A 343 25.77 3.50 0.23
C CYS A 343 27.15 3.03 -0.22
N CYS A 344 27.79 3.81 -1.10
CA CYS A 344 29.16 3.50 -1.51
C CYS A 344 30.11 3.64 -0.31
N SER A 345 30.96 2.64 -0.08
CA SER A 345 31.98 2.64 0.98
C SER A 345 33.38 3.00 0.49
N GLU A 346 33.54 3.23 -0.82
CA GLU A 346 34.84 3.50 -1.45
C GLU A 346 35.27 4.96 -1.28
N LYS A 347 36.56 5.21 -1.52
CA LYS A 347 37.14 6.55 -1.64
C LYS A 347 37.09 7.02 -3.09
N ILE A 348 37.06 8.34 -3.28
CA ILE A 348 37.17 8.95 -4.62
C ILE A 348 38.54 8.58 -5.19
N LEU A 349 38.56 8.05 -6.43
CA LEU A 349 39.79 7.62 -7.11
C LEU A 349 40.88 8.70 -7.04
N GLY A 350 42.09 8.29 -6.63
CA GLY A 350 43.24 9.18 -6.49
C GLY A 350 43.25 10.07 -5.24
N THR A 351 42.31 9.89 -4.31
CA THR A 351 42.24 10.69 -3.07
C THR A 351 41.93 9.83 -1.84
N ASP A 352 42.19 10.38 -0.65
CA ASP A 352 41.77 9.76 0.62
C ASP A 352 40.34 10.11 1.05
N ARG A 353 39.61 10.88 0.25
CA ARG A 353 38.27 11.35 0.60
C ARG A 353 37.22 10.27 0.30
N PRO A 354 36.22 10.07 1.17
CA PRO A 354 35.14 9.11 0.93
C PRO A 354 34.28 9.54 -0.27
N CYS A 355 33.71 8.56 -0.97
CA CYS A 355 32.72 8.79 -2.00
C CYS A 355 31.49 9.50 -1.41
N ARG A 356 31.01 10.53 -2.11
CA ARG A 356 29.84 11.34 -1.70
C ARG A 356 28.61 11.07 -2.56
N ALA A 357 28.58 9.95 -3.28
CA ALA A 357 27.42 9.57 -4.06
C ALA A 357 26.19 9.40 -3.15
N PRO A 358 25.00 9.83 -3.61
CA PRO A 358 23.77 9.61 -2.85
C PRO A 358 23.46 8.12 -2.74
N PRO A 359 22.61 7.70 -1.78
CA PRO A 359 22.22 6.30 -1.66
C PRO A 359 21.53 5.76 -2.92
N PHE A 360 21.85 4.53 -3.30
CA PHE A 360 21.35 3.87 -4.50
C PHE A 360 20.09 3.04 -4.23
N LYS A 361 19.26 2.84 -5.26
CA LYS A 361 17.97 2.12 -5.18
C LYS A 361 18.07 0.63 -5.48
N SER A 362 19.22 0.12 -5.92
CA SER A 362 19.48 -1.30 -6.16
C SER A 362 20.96 -1.65 -6.10
N ARG A 363 21.28 -2.94 -5.98
CA ARG A 363 22.66 -3.43 -6.10
C ARG A 363 23.24 -3.08 -7.48
N GLY A 364 22.44 -3.17 -8.54
CA GLY A 364 22.87 -2.87 -9.91
C GLY A 364 23.20 -1.41 -10.13
N GLU A 365 22.49 -0.48 -9.50
CA GLU A 365 22.86 0.94 -9.51
C GLU A 365 24.21 1.17 -8.80
N LEU A 366 24.38 0.59 -7.60
CA LEU A 366 25.65 0.69 -6.88
C LEU A 366 26.81 0.02 -7.62
N ARG A 367 26.55 -1.12 -8.28
CA ARG A 367 27.53 -1.85 -9.09
C ARG A 367 27.98 -1.03 -10.29
N ARG A 368 27.05 -0.39 -11.02
CA ARG A 368 27.40 0.52 -12.12
C ARG A 368 28.25 1.69 -11.64
N HIS A 369 27.87 2.30 -10.51
CA HIS A 369 28.67 3.36 -9.88
C HIS A 369 30.09 2.89 -9.51
N ALA A 370 30.23 1.67 -8.97
CA ALA A 370 31.54 1.11 -8.64
C ALA A 370 32.44 0.96 -9.88
N VAL A 371 31.87 0.55 -11.01
CA VAL A 371 32.58 0.46 -12.29
C VAL A 371 32.98 1.87 -12.76
N SER A 372 32.02 2.78 -12.90
CA SER A 372 32.26 4.11 -13.48
C SER A 372 33.16 5.00 -12.63
N ASP A 373 32.92 5.07 -11.32
CA ASP A 373 33.53 6.06 -10.43
C ASP A 373 34.69 5.50 -9.59
N HIS A 374 34.78 4.16 -9.48
CA HIS A 374 35.79 3.48 -8.67
C HIS A 374 36.63 2.45 -9.45
N GLY A 375 36.40 2.32 -10.77
CA GLY A 375 37.21 1.46 -11.65
C GLY A 375 37.11 -0.03 -11.31
N PHE A 376 36.00 -0.46 -10.68
CA PHE A 376 35.79 -1.86 -10.38
C PHE A 376 35.67 -2.65 -11.68
N ALA A 377 36.33 -3.81 -11.71
CA ALA A 377 36.15 -4.80 -12.74
C ALA A 377 36.20 -6.19 -12.11
N TRP A 378 35.58 -7.18 -12.74
CA TRP A 378 35.62 -8.54 -12.21
C TRP A 378 35.67 -9.59 -13.30
N LYS A 379 36.16 -10.77 -12.91
CA LYS A 379 36.28 -11.92 -13.81
C LYS A 379 34.90 -12.38 -14.30
N VAL A 380 34.68 -12.30 -15.61
CA VAL A 380 33.55 -12.92 -16.30
C VAL A 380 34.10 -13.94 -17.30
N PRO A 381 34.01 -15.24 -17.02
CA PRO A 381 34.49 -16.24 -17.96
C PRO A 381 33.55 -16.31 -19.17
N CYS A 382 34.10 -16.24 -20.38
CA CYS A 382 33.33 -16.44 -21.60
C CYS A 382 33.67 -17.81 -22.21
N LYS A 383 32.68 -18.71 -22.29
CA LYS A 383 32.81 -19.97 -23.02
C LYS A 383 32.16 -19.82 -24.39
N TRP A 384 32.94 -20.07 -25.44
CA TRP A 384 32.42 -20.14 -26.80
C TRP A 384 31.93 -21.56 -27.09
N PRO A 385 30.75 -21.75 -27.71
CA PRO A 385 30.16 -23.08 -27.92
C PRO A 385 31.07 -24.08 -28.65
N ASN A 386 31.98 -23.59 -29.49
CA ASN A 386 32.84 -24.41 -30.36
C ASN A 386 34.34 -24.17 -30.15
N ASN A 387 34.76 -23.46 -29.09
CA ASN A 387 36.17 -23.18 -28.84
C ASN A 387 36.66 -23.83 -27.54
N THR A 388 37.78 -24.53 -27.59
CA THR A 388 38.44 -25.11 -26.41
C THR A 388 39.15 -24.06 -25.56
N HIS A 389 39.45 -22.89 -26.14
CA HIS A 389 39.95 -21.72 -25.41
C HIS A 389 38.79 -20.83 -24.96
N ALA A 390 38.57 -20.80 -23.64
CA ALA A 390 37.68 -19.84 -22.98
C ALA A 390 38.53 -18.66 -22.48
N ALA A 391 38.27 -17.45 -23.01
CA ALA A 391 38.88 -16.25 -22.48
C ALA A 391 38.55 -16.14 -20.98
N GLN A 392 39.58 -15.99 -20.17
CA GLN A 392 39.43 -16.01 -18.72
C GLN A 392 38.80 -14.71 -18.20
N TRP A 393 39.02 -13.61 -18.91
CA TRP A 393 38.56 -12.27 -18.56
C TRP A 393 37.78 -11.69 -19.72
N THR A 394 36.73 -10.93 -19.41
CA THR A 394 35.85 -10.37 -20.43
C THR A 394 35.44 -8.96 -19.98
N CYS A 395 35.62 -7.97 -20.84
CA CYS A 395 35.16 -6.61 -20.58
C CYS A 395 33.68 -6.48 -20.95
N PHE A 396 32.86 -6.00 -20.01
CA PHE A 396 31.43 -5.77 -20.19
C PHE A 396 31.04 -4.30 -20.03
N SER A 397 32.03 -3.40 -19.94
CA SER A 397 31.80 -1.97 -19.83
C SER A 397 31.11 -1.44 -21.08
N ASP A 398 30.20 -0.48 -20.88
CA ASP A 398 29.55 0.21 -21.99
C ASP A 398 30.61 0.79 -22.94
N HIS A 399 30.38 0.67 -24.25
CA HIS A 399 31.31 1.08 -25.32
C HIS A 399 32.55 0.19 -25.52
N CYS A 400 32.66 -0.96 -24.82
CA CYS A 400 33.67 -1.96 -25.15
C CYS A 400 33.26 -2.79 -26.38
N GLY A 401 33.68 -2.34 -27.57
CA GLY A 401 33.39 -2.99 -28.84
C GLY A 401 31.93 -2.84 -29.26
N GLU A 402 31.66 -2.12 -30.35
CA GLU A 402 30.28 -1.77 -30.76
C GLU A 402 29.37 -2.99 -31.05
N LEU A 403 29.97 -4.17 -31.33
CA LEU A 403 29.25 -5.39 -31.72
C LEU A 403 29.80 -6.68 -31.11
N LYS A 404 30.90 -6.64 -30.36
CA LYS A 404 31.59 -7.82 -29.81
C LYS A 404 32.20 -7.53 -28.45
N VAL A 405 32.15 -8.52 -27.57
CA VAL A 405 32.73 -8.45 -26.23
C VAL A 405 34.23 -8.78 -26.32
N SER A 406 35.08 -7.94 -25.72
CA SER A 406 36.53 -8.16 -25.67
C SER A 406 36.90 -9.17 -24.59
N GLY A 407 37.56 -10.26 -24.98
CA GLY A 407 38.06 -11.30 -24.08
C GLY A 407 39.60 -11.27 -23.97
N PHE A 408 40.13 -11.65 -22.82
CA PHE A 408 41.57 -11.65 -22.51
C PHE A 408 41.96 -12.95 -21.78
N ASP A 409 43.16 -13.43 -22.04
CA ASP A 409 43.65 -14.70 -21.47
C ASP A 409 44.35 -14.48 -20.12
N SER A 410 44.90 -13.27 -19.90
CA SER A 410 45.54 -12.88 -18.64
C SER A 410 44.87 -11.68 -17.98
N GLN A 411 45.08 -11.54 -16.66
CA GLN A 411 44.59 -10.37 -15.90
C GLN A 411 45.32 -9.09 -16.32
N GLU A 412 46.61 -9.18 -16.64
CA GLU A 412 47.44 -8.04 -17.03
C GLU A 412 46.96 -7.40 -18.33
N GLU A 413 46.63 -8.21 -19.34
CA GLU A 413 46.03 -7.75 -20.60
C GLU A 413 44.69 -7.05 -20.35
N PHE A 414 43.85 -7.63 -19.49
CA PHE A 414 42.56 -7.06 -19.13
C PHE A 414 42.72 -5.71 -18.40
N GLU A 415 43.65 -5.61 -17.45
CA GLU A 415 43.95 -4.35 -16.75
C GLU A 415 44.56 -3.29 -17.67
N GLY A 416 45.37 -3.70 -18.66
CA GLY A 416 45.86 -2.83 -19.73
C GLY A 416 44.69 -2.23 -20.53
N HIS A 417 43.79 -3.09 -20.99
CA HIS A 417 42.58 -2.67 -21.71
C HIS A 417 41.71 -1.69 -20.91
N LEU A 418 41.46 -1.96 -19.62
CA LEU A 418 40.67 -1.05 -18.76
C LEU A 418 41.33 0.32 -18.59
N ARG A 419 42.67 0.38 -18.54
CA ARG A 419 43.42 1.64 -18.47
C ARG A 419 43.35 2.42 -19.78
N GLU A 420 43.56 1.75 -20.89
CA GLU A 420 43.70 2.38 -22.21
C GLU A 420 42.36 2.76 -22.83
N VAL A 421 41.37 1.86 -22.78
CA VAL A 421 40.08 2.03 -23.46
C VAL A 421 39.05 2.72 -22.56
N HIS A 422 39.00 2.33 -21.29
CA HIS A 422 38.00 2.84 -20.33
C HIS A 422 38.53 3.91 -19.38
N GLN A 423 39.79 4.32 -19.52
CA GLN A 423 40.43 5.37 -18.72
C GLN A 423 40.39 5.11 -17.21
N HIS A 424 40.29 3.85 -16.79
CA HIS A 424 40.38 3.47 -15.39
C HIS A 424 41.85 3.53 -14.95
N ALA A 425 42.32 4.67 -14.44
CA ALA A 425 43.72 4.89 -14.09
C ALA A 425 44.30 3.85 -13.09
N ARG A 426 43.44 3.28 -12.22
CA ARG A 426 43.78 2.20 -11.30
C ARG A 426 42.62 1.19 -11.26
N PRO A 427 42.56 0.23 -12.19
CA PRO A 427 41.50 -0.77 -12.20
C PRO A 427 41.55 -1.61 -10.92
N LYS A 428 40.40 -1.79 -10.27
CA LYS A 428 40.27 -2.67 -9.11
C LYS A 428 39.66 -3.99 -9.57
N VAL A 429 40.51 -4.92 -10.01
CA VAL A 429 40.07 -6.23 -10.50
C VAL A 429 39.77 -7.17 -9.33
N MET A 430 38.57 -7.77 -9.35
CA MET A 430 38.04 -8.57 -8.26
C MET A 430 37.44 -9.89 -8.78
N THR A 431 37.17 -10.85 -7.88
CA THR A 431 36.26 -11.96 -8.18
C THR A 431 34.80 -11.50 -8.07
N ILE A 432 33.88 -12.22 -8.72
CA ILE A 432 32.43 -11.93 -8.58
C ILE A 432 31.97 -12.02 -7.12
N ASP A 433 32.49 -12.99 -6.35
CA ASP A 433 32.17 -13.17 -4.93
C ASP A 433 32.67 -11.99 -4.08
N ALA A 434 33.83 -11.42 -4.42
CA ALA A 434 34.36 -10.23 -3.75
C ALA A 434 33.48 -9.00 -4.03
N VAL A 435 33.00 -8.83 -5.27
CA VAL A 435 32.06 -7.74 -5.62
C VAL A 435 30.74 -7.91 -4.87
N GLU A 436 30.17 -9.12 -4.83
CA GLU A 436 28.91 -9.38 -4.14
C GLU A 436 29.04 -9.24 -2.62
N SER A 437 30.21 -9.58 -2.05
CA SER A 437 30.54 -9.33 -0.64
C SER A 437 30.64 -7.83 -0.35
N TRP A 438 31.31 -7.07 -1.20
CA TRP A 438 31.39 -5.60 -1.09
C TRP A 438 30.01 -4.94 -1.16
N LEU A 439 29.18 -5.32 -2.15
CA LEU A 439 27.81 -4.85 -2.28
C LEU A 439 26.95 -5.18 -1.04
N SER A 440 27.20 -6.33 -0.40
CA SER A 440 26.52 -6.73 0.84
C SER A 440 26.97 -5.90 2.04
N ALA A 441 28.25 -5.56 2.13
CA ALA A 441 28.80 -4.67 3.15
C ALA A 441 28.32 -3.21 2.99
N CYS A 442 27.96 -2.81 1.77
CA CYS A 442 27.38 -1.49 1.46
C CYS A 442 25.90 -1.34 1.83
N ARG A 443 25.28 -2.38 2.39
CA ARG A 443 23.90 -2.32 2.89
C ARG A 443 23.86 -1.48 4.17
N SER A 444 22.97 -0.51 4.19
CA SER A 444 22.60 0.19 5.41
C SER A 444 21.10 0.07 5.62
N LEU A 445 20.66 -0.05 6.87
CA LEU A 445 19.24 0.05 7.18
C LEU A 445 18.79 1.46 6.84
N LYS A 446 17.67 1.56 6.13
CA LYS A 446 16.97 2.84 6.02
C LYS A 446 16.55 3.18 7.45
N GLU A 447 17.17 4.18 8.07
CA GLU A 447 16.84 4.53 9.45
C GLU A 447 15.31 4.66 9.54
N PRO A 448 14.65 3.86 10.40
CA PRO A 448 13.25 4.11 10.66
C PRO A 448 13.16 5.53 11.24
N ALA A 449 12.08 6.25 10.93
CA ALA A 449 11.56 7.21 11.89
C ALA A 449 11.46 6.42 13.22
N ARG A 450 12.41 6.67 14.13
CA ARG A 450 12.75 5.74 15.21
C ARG A 450 11.51 5.39 16.04
N ALA A 451 11.19 4.11 16.10
CA ALA A 451 10.68 3.52 17.33
C ALA A 451 11.83 3.55 18.35
N LYS A 452 11.95 4.67 19.08
CA LYS A 452 12.72 4.73 20.32
C LYS A 452 11.79 4.33 21.46
N THR A 453 12.33 3.45 22.33
CA THR A 453 11.90 3.04 23.68
C THR A 453 10.65 2.16 23.78
N THR A 454 10.69 1.03 24.51
CA THR A 454 11.42 0.74 25.76
C THR A 454 12.05 -0.68 25.85
N THR A 455 13.33 -0.71 26.27
CA THR A 455 13.97 -1.60 27.28
C THR A 455 13.12 -2.76 27.83
N GLY A 456 13.56 -4.00 27.99
CA GLY A 456 14.89 -4.58 28.19
C GLY A 456 14.72 -5.68 29.24
N LEU A 457 15.34 -6.85 29.05
CA LEU A 457 15.65 -7.81 30.12
C LEU A 457 16.69 -8.81 29.57
N ASN A 458 17.94 -8.54 29.93
CA ASN A 458 19.03 -9.51 29.93
C ASN A 458 18.79 -10.52 31.07
N GLY A 459 19.35 -11.71 30.91
CA GLY A 459 19.20 -12.84 31.83
C GLY A 459 19.60 -12.59 33.28
N ARG A 460 18.82 -13.20 34.17
CA ARG A 460 19.21 -14.34 35.00
C ARG A 460 17.98 -15.19 35.24
#